data_AF-A0AAV7CMY0-F1
#
_entry.id   AF-A0AAV7CMY0-F1
#
_cell.length_a   1.000
_cell.length_b   1.000
_cell.length_c   1.000
_cell.angle_alpha   90.00
_cell.angle_beta   90.00
_cell.angle_gamma   90.00
#
_symmetry.space_group_name_H-M   'P 1'
#
loop_
_entity.id
_entity.type
_entity.pdbx_description
1 polymer ?
#
loop_
_entity_poly.entity_id
_entity_poly.type
_entity_poly.pdbx_seq_one_letter_code
_entity_poly.pdbx_strand_id
1 'polypeptide(L)'
;MCPVITSLLEIIFLHRKMIIEQSMKEISYIQNVMLAMEQNTSESENEAKQEFQSMRDDIKNKSLEEKHSLRVTLEGTVEDLWKQFQQALKNYTNATEDRKIAFETLKAKDEKSAEEIAYQMKKLQKIQETITTLRNKISSHARESDEQNRQLREDKEVVHKQFQKLKSQMNQARATEHSRLTTLTVQSNAALKELSNIIEQGEQILRLAEMCRKLETEEEKVLPFYPSSLSEAEREEAERASMEKPSEQLAQLMLDYTTLDQFWKRYNKVLLERWALEREKTVLSQDNQKLRILLKQYLDGISVSDEVLSQHNSLLILNNRSNLSQKVAPQVPVTDKRVQRPVHNIIEAAHVVSRTL
;
A
#
# COMPACT_ATOMS: atom_id res chain seq x y z
N MET A 1 143.91 -113.20 146.24
CA MET A 1 144.35 -111.97 145.53
C MET A 1 143.43 -111.85 144.31
N CYS A 2 142.28 -111.17 144.32
CA CYS A 2 141.87 -109.98 145.08
C CYS A 2 142.76 -108.76 144.75
N PRO A 3 142.20 -107.56 144.51
CA PRO A 3 141.24 -107.19 143.45
C PRO A 3 141.81 -105.99 142.63
N VAL A 4 140.96 -105.07 142.13
CA VAL A 4 141.22 -103.62 141.81
C VAL A 4 141.03 -103.17 140.35
N ILE A 5 141.30 -103.97 139.32
CA ILE A 5 141.07 -103.54 137.93
C ILE A 5 140.35 -104.61 137.09
N THR A 6 139.02 -104.62 136.89
CA THR A 6 137.92 -104.01 137.68
C THR A 6 137.92 -102.48 137.91
N SER A 7 138.32 -101.69 136.91
CA SER A 7 138.11 -100.22 136.90
C SER A 7 138.22 -99.60 135.50
N LEU A 8 139.34 -99.80 134.78
CA LEU A 8 139.54 -99.17 133.45
C LEU A 8 138.57 -99.67 132.37
N LEU A 9 138.12 -100.93 132.47
CA LEU A 9 137.16 -101.52 131.52
C LEU A 9 135.76 -100.89 131.64
N GLU A 10 135.41 -100.38 132.82
CA GLU A 10 134.20 -99.57 133.04
C GLU A 10 134.41 -98.12 132.58
N ILE A 11 135.53 -97.48 132.93
CA ILE A 11 135.79 -96.07 132.60
C ILE A 11 135.79 -95.83 131.07
N ILE A 12 136.46 -96.70 130.29
CA ILE A 12 136.50 -96.56 128.83
C ILE A 12 135.12 -96.81 128.20
N PHE A 13 134.34 -97.75 128.73
CA PHE A 13 133.00 -98.04 128.24
C PHE A 13 132.01 -96.93 128.59
N LEU A 14 132.10 -96.36 129.80
CA LEU A 14 131.29 -95.23 130.25
C LEU A 14 131.58 -93.97 129.43
N HIS A 15 132.86 -93.65 129.19
CA HIS A 15 133.25 -92.49 128.40
C HIS A 15 132.83 -92.63 126.92
N ARG A 16 132.95 -93.84 126.35
CA ARG A 16 132.46 -94.12 124.99
C ARG A 16 130.94 -94.03 124.89
N LYS A 17 130.20 -94.50 125.89
CA LYS A 17 128.74 -94.36 125.96
C LYS A 17 128.32 -92.89 126.04
N MET A 18 128.98 -92.11 126.90
CA MET A 18 128.68 -90.68 127.09
C MET A 18 128.92 -89.86 125.81
N ILE A 19 130.00 -90.12 125.07
CA ILE A 19 130.27 -89.46 123.77
C ILE A 19 129.18 -89.81 122.74
N ILE A 20 128.71 -91.06 122.70
CA ILE A 20 127.66 -91.46 121.76
C ILE A 20 126.31 -90.81 122.15
N GLU A 21 125.96 -90.76 123.43
CA GLU A 21 124.76 -90.06 123.93
C GLU A 21 124.80 -88.55 123.65
N GLN A 22 125.97 -87.93 123.79
CA GLN A 22 126.20 -86.52 123.42
C GLN A 22 125.96 -86.30 121.92
N SER A 23 126.58 -87.12 121.06
CA SER A 23 126.44 -87.01 119.60
C SER A 23 125.00 -87.26 119.11
N MET A 24 124.27 -88.20 119.73
CA MET A 24 122.87 -88.45 119.39
C MET A 24 121.96 -87.26 119.76
N LYS A 25 122.23 -86.55 120.87
CA LYS A 25 121.52 -85.31 121.20
C LYS A 25 121.80 -84.19 120.20
N GLU A 26 123.06 -84.02 119.79
CA GLU A 26 123.44 -82.99 118.82
C GLU A 26 122.83 -83.26 117.42
N ILE A 27 122.83 -84.52 116.96
CA ILE A 27 122.16 -84.92 115.71
C ILE A 27 120.65 -84.65 115.79
N SER A 28 119.98 -85.04 116.89
CA SER A 28 118.54 -84.81 117.07
C SER A 28 118.20 -83.32 117.11
N TYR A 29 119.03 -82.49 117.75
CA TYR A 29 118.84 -81.04 117.78
C TYR A 29 118.96 -80.43 116.39
N ILE A 30 120.01 -80.75 115.64
CA ILE A 30 120.22 -80.25 114.26
C ILE A 30 119.05 -80.68 113.36
N GLN A 31 118.58 -81.92 113.47
CA GLN A 31 117.48 -82.43 112.65
C GLN A 31 116.14 -81.73 112.95
N ASN A 32 115.87 -81.41 114.22
CA ASN A 32 114.70 -80.61 114.60
C ASN A 32 114.79 -79.16 114.09
N VAL A 33 115.97 -78.52 114.16
CA VAL A 33 116.19 -77.18 113.60
C VAL A 33 116.04 -77.18 112.08
N MET A 34 116.52 -78.21 111.40
CA MET A 34 116.39 -78.35 109.95
C MET A 34 114.93 -78.51 109.52
N LEU A 35 114.15 -79.36 110.20
CA LEU A 35 112.71 -79.49 109.96
C LEU A 35 111.94 -78.19 110.25
N ALA A 36 112.27 -77.49 111.33
CA ALA A 36 111.65 -76.19 111.63
C ALA A 36 112.00 -75.11 110.59
N MET A 37 113.22 -75.14 110.04
CA MET A 37 113.63 -74.24 108.96
C MET A 37 112.95 -74.59 107.64
N GLU A 38 112.85 -75.87 107.30
CA GLU A 38 112.17 -76.37 106.10
C GLU A 38 110.66 -76.05 106.13
N GLN A 39 110.00 -76.28 107.27
CA GLN A 39 108.63 -75.86 107.57
C GLN A 39 108.46 -74.35 107.34
N ASN A 40 109.30 -73.51 107.97
CA ASN A 40 109.22 -72.06 107.85
C ASN A 40 109.49 -71.56 106.42
N THR A 41 110.41 -72.18 105.68
CA THR A 41 110.61 -71.86 104.25
C THR A 41 109.43 -72.27 103.38
N SER A 42 108.75 -73.39 103.70
CA SER A 42 107.55 -73.85 102.99
C SER A 42 106.35 -72.96 103.31
N GLU A 43 106.18 -72.53 104.56
CA GLU A 43 105.17 -71.56 104.97
C GLU A 43 105.38 -70.22 104.25
N SER A 44 106.61 -69.68 104.27
CA SER A 44 106.95 -68.44 103.55
C SER A 44 106.78 -68.55 102.02
N GLU A 45 107.11 -69.69 101.40
CA GLU A 45 106.88 -69.90 99.97
C GLU A 45 105.37 -70.01 99.63
N ASN A 46 104.58 -70.63 100.51
CA ASN A 46 103.13 -70.73 100.35
C ASN A 46 102.44 -69.38 100.57
N GLU A 47 102.86 -68.59 101.57
CA GLU A 47 102.43 -67.20 101.76
C GLU A 47 102.73 -66.36 100.51
N ALA A 48 103.97 -66.38 100.00
CA ALA A 48 104.34 -65.65 98.79
C ALA A 48 103.55 -66.09 97.55
N LYS A 49 103.24 -67.39 97.41
CA LYS A 49 102.36 -67.90 96.34
C LYS A 49 100.91 -67.42 96.50
N GLN A 50 100.40 -67.40 97.74
CA GLN A 50 99.04 -66.98 98.04
C GLN A 50 98.86 -65.46 97.87
N GLU A 51 99.84 -64.66 98.28
CA GLU A 51 99.92 -63.22 98.02
C GLU A 51 99.98 -62.92 96.52
N PHE A 52 100.87 -63.61 95.77
CA PHE A 52 100.97 -63.43 94.32
C PHE A 52 99.65 -63.80 93.62
N GLN A 53 99.02 -64.90 94.05
CA GLN A 53 97.73 -65.34 93.51
C GLN A 53 96.60 -64.37 93.83
N SER A 54 96.55 -63.80 95.04
CA SER A 54 95.63 -62.72 95.41
C SER A 54 95.85 -61.50 94.53
N MET A 55 97.08 -60.97 94.49
CA MET A 55 97.41 -59.77 93.72
C MET A 55 97.11 -59.94 92.22
N ARG A 56 97.31 -61.14 91.66
CA ARG A 56 96.95 -61.46 90.28
C ARG A 56 95.43 -61.42 90.06
N ASP A 57 94.66 -61.99 90.98
CA ASP A 57 93.20 -62.03 90.88
C ASP A 57 92.56 -60.67 91.20
N ASP A 58 93.19 -59.86 92.07
CA ASP A 58 92.83 -58.45 92.33
C ASP A 58 93.07 -57.58 91.08
N ILE A 59 94.24 -57.71 90.43
CA ILE A 59 94.52 -57.02 89.16
C ILE A 59 93.52 -57.43 88.07
N LYS A 60 93.18 -58.73 88.01
CA LYS A 60 92.20 -59.26 87.05
C LYS A 60 90.78 -58.75 87.33
N ASN A 61 90.35 -58.74 88.59
CA ASN A 61 89.04 -58.22 89.00
C ASN A 61 88.96 -56.72 88.72
N LYS A 62 89.98 -55.95 89.10
CA LYS A 62 90.06 -54.52 88.80
C LYS A 62 89.97 -54.22 87.31
N SER A 63 90.67 -54.99 86.46
CA SER A 63 90.57 -54.83 85.00
C SER A 63 89.17 -55.20 84.44
N LEU A 64 88.50 -56.20 85.03
CA LEU A 64 87.12 -56.56 84.68
C LEU A 64 86.13 -55.48 85.14
N GLU A 65 86.32 -54.89 86.32
CA GLU A 65 85.53 -53.78 86.85
C GLU A 65 85.71 -52.51 86.01
N GLU A 66 86.95 -52.13 85.69
CA GLU A 66 87.25 -50.99 84.80
C GLU A 66 86.63 -51.19 83.41
N LYS A 67 86.73 -52.40 82.83
CA LYS A 67 86.07 -52.75 81.56
C LYS A 67 84.54 -52.72 81.67
N HIS A 68 83.96 -53.15 82.78
CA HIS A 68 82.52 -53.13 82.97
C HIS A 68 82.01 -51.70 83.17
N SER A 69 82.70 -50.89 83.98
CA SER A 69 82.45 -49.47 84.18
C SER A 69 82.55 -48.67 82.87
N LEU A 70 83.60 -48.90 82.07
CA LEU A 70 83.74 -48.28 80.76
C LEU A 70 82.62 -48.71 79.79
N ARG A 71 82.17 -49.98 79.86
CA ARG A 71 81.03 -50.44 79.06
C ARG A 71 79.73 -49.75 79.49
N VAL A 72 79.40 -49.74 80.78
CA VAL A 72 78.18 -49.14 81.32
C VAL A 72 78.12 -47.64 81.04
N THR A 73 79.24 -46.94 81.15
CA THR A 73 79.32 -45.51 80.78
C THR A 73 79.13 -45.29 79.28
N LEU A 74 79.78 -46.08 78.41
CA LEU A 74 79.60 -45.99 76.95
C LEU A 74 78.18 -46.33 76.52
N GLU A 75 77.62 -47.44 77.00
CA GLU A 75 76.22 -47.86 76.75
C GLU A 75 75.25 -46.76 77.21
N GLY A 76 75.47 -46.16 78.40
CA GLY A 76 74.72 -45.01 78.88
C GLY A 76 74.82 -43.79 77.96
N THR A 77 76.02 -43.42 77.49
CA THR A 77 76.16 -42.29 76.54
C THR A 77 75.47 -42.55 75.20
N VAL A 78 75.45 -43.80 74.72
CA VAL A 78 74.74 -44.18 73.48
C VAL A 78 73.24 -44.09 73.67
N GLU A 79 72.70 -44.57 74.81
CA GLU A 79 71.28 -44.43 75.11
C GLU A 79 70.85 -42.97 75.29
N ASP A 80 71.67 -42.14 75.92
CA ASP A 80 71.35 -40.72 76.11
C ASP A 80 71.44 -39.92 74.81
N LEU A 81 72.42 -40.20 73.94
CA LEU A 81 72.47 -39.64 72.59
C LEU A 81 71.29 -40.12 71.74
N TRP A 82 70.85 -41.38 71.89
CA TRP A 82 69.69 -41.91 71.20
C TRP A 82 68.38 -41.25 71.68
N LYS A 83 68.20 -41.06 72.99
CA LYS A 83 67.08 -40.30 73.56
C LYS A 83 67.09 -38.85 73.06
N GLN A 84 68.24 -38.19 73.03
CA GLN A 84 68.38 -36.83 72.50
C GLN A 84 68.02 -36.76 71.02
N PHE A 85 68.46 -37.72 70.19
CA PHE A 85 68.11 -37.80 68.78
C PHE A 85 66.60 -38.02 68.58
N GLN A 86 66.00 -38.97 69.30
CA GLN A 86 64.55 -39.20 69.24
C GLN A 86 63.76 -37.95 69.70
N GLN A 87 64.22 -37.26 70.74
CA GLN A 87 63.58 -36.04 71.22
C GLN A 87 63.70 -34.89 70.21
N ALA A 88 64.87 -34.71 69.58
CA ALA A 88 65.10 -33.72 68.54
C ALA A 88 64.24 -34.01 67.29
N LEU A 89 64.18 -35.27 66.85
CA LEU A 89 63.31 -35.72 65.76
C LEU A 89 61.83 -35.45 66.08
N LYS A 90 61.37 -35.84 67.27
CA LYS A 90 59.99 -35.62 67.72
C LYS A 90 59.65 -34.13 67.80
N ASN A 91 60.56 -33.30 68.31
CA ASN A 91 60.38 -31.85 68.38
C ASN A 91 60.31 -31.24 66.97
N TYR A 92 61.17 -31.65 66.04
CA TYR A 92 61.14 -31.19 64.65
C TYR A 92 59.85 -31.58 63.94
N THR A 93 59.43 -32.85 64.04
CA THR A 93 58.17 -33.34 63.47
C THR A 93 56.99 -32.57 64.05
N ASN A 94 56.88 -32.45 65.37
CA ASN A 94 55.79 -31.69 66.02
C ASN A 94 55.77 -30.21 65.59
N ALA A 95 56.94 -29.57 65.44
CA ALA A 95 57.03 -28.16 65.03
C ALA A 95 56.74 -27.92 63.54
N THR A 96 56.83 -28.95 62.70
CA THR A 96 56.66 -28.83 61.23
C THR A 96 55.38 -29.46 60.70
N GLU A 97 54.80 -30.45 61.37
CA GLU A 97 53.64 -31.20 60.87
C GLU A 97 52.39 -30.31 60.74
N ASP A 98 52.06 -29.47 61.73
CA ASP A 98 50.94 -28.51 61.62
C ASP A 98 51.12 -27.56 60.43
N ARG A 99 52.36 -27.12 60.19
CA ARG A 99 52.70 -26.19 59.09
C ARG A 99 52.63 -26.88 57.73
N LYS A 100 52.98 -28.16 57.67
CA LYS A 100 52.89 -29.02 56.48
C LYS A 100 51.43 -29.38 56.16
N ILE A 101 50.62 -29.73 57.16
CA ILE A 101 49.16 -29.95 57.01
C ILE A 101 48.49 -28.68 56.51
N ALA A 102 48.82 -27.52 57.10
CA ALA A 102 48.30 -26.23 56.65
C ALA A 102 48.70 -25.91 55.20
N PHE A 103 49.96 -26.17 54.82
CA PHE A 103 50.44 -25.99 53.45
C PHE A 103 49.72 -26.89 52.44
N GLU A 104 49.61 -28.21 52.69
CA GLU A 104 48.89 -29.11 51.79
C GLU A 104 47.40 -28.76 51.71
N THR A 105 46.78 -28.31 52.81
CA THR A 105 45.40 -27.82 52.81
C THR A 105 45.22 -26.55 51.98
N LEU A 106 46.18 -25.62 52.04
CA LEU A 106 46.18 -24.39 51.22
C LEU A 106 46.39 -24.73 49.75
N LYS A 107 47.40 -25.54 49.43
CA LYS A 107 47.70 -26.02 48.07
C LYS A 107 46.51 -26.72 47.42
N ALA A 108 45.84 -27.62 48.14
CA ALA A 108 44.64 -28.31 47.64
C ALA A 108 43.42 -27.37 47.44
N LYS A 109 43.37 -26.22 48.12
CA LYS A 109 42.38 -25.16 47.86
C LYS A 109 42.77 -24.31 46.64
N ASP A 110 44.04 -23.99 46.51
CA ASP A 110 44.59 -23.20 45.40
C ASP A 110 44.43 -23.94 44.07
N GLU A 111 44.71 -25.24 44.05
CA GLU A 111 44.52 -26.13 42.88
C GLU A 111 43.04 -26.17 42.46
N LYS A 112 42.11 -26.39 43.40
CA LYS A 112 40.65 -26.34 43.12
C LYS A 112 40.19 -24.96 42.63
N SER A 113 40.74 -23.89 43.20
CA SER A 113 40.40 -22.52 42.78
C SER A 113 40.94 -22.24 41.37
N ALA A 114 42.12 -22.74 41.02
CA ALA A 114 42.69 -22.63 39.68
C ALA A 114 41.86 -23.42 38.64
N GLU A 115 41.42 -24.63 38.97
CA GLU A 115 40.48 -25.40 38.14
C GLU A 115 39.16 -24.67 37.92
N GLU A 116 38.57 -24.10 38.97
CA GLU A 116 37.32 -23.35 38.89
C GLU A 116 37.50 -22.07 38.07
N ILE A 117 38.57 -21.29 38.27
CA ILE A 117 38.89 -20.12 37.45
C ILE A 117 39.03 -20.51 35.98
N ALA A 118 39.75 -21.59 35.66
CA ALA A 118 39.92 -22.08 34.30
C ALA A 118 38.59 -22.51 33.66
N TYR A 119 37.68 -23.13 34.43
CA TYR A 119 36.33 -23.47 33.99
C TYR A 119 35.48 -22.21 33.72
N GLN A 120 35.46 -21.25 34.65
CA GLN A 120 34.69 -20.02 34.51
C GLN A 120 35.22 -19.15 33.35
N MET A 121 36.54 -19.07 33.13
CA MET A 121 37.12 -18.39 31.97
C MET A 121 36.64 -19.01 30.65
N LYS A 122 36.65 -20.35 30.52
CA LYS A 122 36.12 -21.04 29.33
C LYS A 122 34.62 -20.80 29.14
N LYS A 123 33.84 -20.76 30.23
CA LYS A 123 32.41 -20.46 30.20
C LYS A 123 32.13 -19.01 29.76
N LEU A 124 32.89 -18.06 30.30
CA LEU A 124 32.80 -16.64 29.97
C LEU A 124 33.17 -16.39 28.50
N GLN A 125 34.23 -17.03 28.00
CA GLN A 125 34.59 -16.97 26.58
C GLN A 125 33.45 -17.47 25.68
N LYS A 126 32.88 -18.65 25.96
CA LYS A 126 31.73 -19.17 25.18
C LYS A 126 30.53 -18.24 25.20
N ILE A 127 30.23 -17.61 26.33
CA ILE A 127 29.14 -16.62 26.43
C ILE A 127 29.47 -15.35 25.64
N GLN A 128 30.73 -14.91 25.62
CA GLN A 128 31.16 -13.77 24.81
C GLN A 128 31.08 -14.07 23.29
N GLU A 129 31.40 -15.30 22.88
CA GLU A 129 31.23 -15.80 21.50
C GLU A 129 29.73 -15.88 21.09
N THR A 130 28.84 -16.31 21.99
CA THR A 130 27.39 -16.29 21.71
C THR A 130 26.83 -14.86 21.68
N ILE A 131 27.28 -13.97 22.58
CA ILE A 131 26.88 -12.55 22.55
C ILE A 131 27.33 -11.86 21.25
N THR A 132 28.57 -12.08 20.81
CA THR A 132 29.08 -11.47 19.56
C THR A 132 28.38 -12.03 18.32
N THR A 133 28.16 -13.34 18.22
CA THR A 133 27.39 -13.93 17.10
C THR A 133 25.92 -13.48 17.09
N LEU A 134 25.27 -13.35 18.25
CA LEU A 134 23.91 -12.80 18.34
C LEU A 134 23.85 -11.32 17.95
N ARG A 135 24.80 -10.50 18.41
CA ARG A 135 24.91 -9.08 17.99
C ARG A 135 25.08 -8.94 16.48
N ASN A 136 25.91 -9.79 15.86
CA ASN A 136 26.10 -9.80 14.42
C ASN A 136 24.80 -10.20 13.67
N LYS A 137 24.07 -11.21 14.16
CA LYS A 137 22.76 -11.59 13.61
C LYS A 137 21.73 -10.47 13.71
N ILE A 138 21.62 -9.80 14.86
CA ILE A 138 20.72 -8.64 15.06
C ILE A 138 21.09 -7.52 14.07
N SER A 139 22.39 -7.19 13.94
CA SER A 139 22.84 -6.16 13.01
C SER A 139 22.57 -6.53 11.54
N SER A 140 22.67 -7.81 11.17
CA SER A 140 22.36 -8.28 9.82
C SER A 140 20.86 -8.17 9.54
N HIS A 141 20.02 -8.65 10.45
CA HIS A 141 18.56 -8.61 10.33
C HIS A 141 18.02 -7.17 10.31
N ALA A 142 18.62 -6.25 11.08
CA ALA A 142 18.27 -4.83 11.03
C ALA A 142 18.53 -4.24 9.64
N ARG A 143 19.72 -4.47 9.07
CA ARG A 143 20.08 -3.99 7.72
C ARG A 143 19.17 -4.57 6.63
N GLU A 144 18.87 -5.87 6.72
CA GLU A 144 17.97 -6.54 5.77
C GLU A 144 16.55 -5.99 5.87
N SER A 145 16.05 -5.78 7.09
CA SER A 145 14.71 -5.18 7.30
C SER A 145 14.65 -3.73 6.82
N ASP A 146 15.69 -2.92 7.04
CA ASP A 146 15.76 -1.55 6.52
C ASP A 146 15.79 -1.50 4.99
N GLU A 147 16.54 -2.40 4.35
CA GLU A 147 16.61 -2.53 2.89
C GLU A 147 15.26 -2.97 2.29
N GLN A 148 14.63 -4.01 2.83
CA GLN A 148 13.29 -4.46 2.42
C GLN A 148 12.24 -3.34 2.61
N ASN A 149 12.29 -2.62 3.74
CA ASN A 149 11.42 -1.47 3.99
C ASN A 149 11.68 -0.31 3.02
N ARG A 150 12.91 -0.11 2.54
CA ARG A 150 13.22 0.90 1.52
C ARG A 150 12.63 0.49 0.17
N GLN A 151 12.87 -0.74 -0.28
CA GLN A 151 12.35 -1.27 -1.54
C GLN A 151 10.81 -1.21 -1.59
N LEU A 152 10.12 -1.65 -0.53
CA LEU A 152 8.66 -1.56 -0.43
C LEU A 152 8.12 -0.12 -0.47
N ARG A 153 8.89 0.87 -0.01
CA ARG A 153 8.52 2.30 -0.12
C ARG A 153 8.71 2.83 -1.54
N GLU A 154 9.80 2.44 -2.20
CA GLU A 154 10.09 2.79 -3.60
C GLU A 154 9.02 2.20 -4.54
N ASP A 155 8.69 0.91 -4.41
CA ASP A 155 7.63 0.23 -5.19
C ASP A 155 6.27 0.87 -4.95
N LYS A 156 5.91 1.15 -3.69
CA LYS A 156 4.66 1.84 -3.34
C LYS A 156 4.58 3.20 -4.02
N GLU A 157 5.67 3.96 -4.05
CA GLU A 157 5.73 5.28 -4.65
C GLU A 157 5.63 5.23 -6.20
N VAL A 158 6.24 4.23 -6.84
CA VAL A 158 6.08 3.96 -8.28
C VAL A 158 4.62 3.63 -8.62
N VAL A 159 4.00 2.70 -7.89
CA VAL A 159 2.59 2.33 -8.07
C VAL A 159 1.67 3.53 -7.79
N HIS A 160 1.98 4.35 -6.79
CA HIS A 160 1.20 5.55 -6.48
C HIS A 160 1.25 6.59 -7.61
N LYS A 161 2.43 6.82 -8.20
CA LYS A 161 2.59 7.70 -9.38
C LYS A 161 1.83 7.18 -10.59
N GLN A 162 1.88 5.87 -10.86
CA GLN A 162 1.10 5.23 -11.92
C GLN A 162 -0.42 5.39 -11.68
N PHE A 163 -0.88 5.17 -10.45
CA PHE A 163 -2.28 5.38 -10.05
C PHE A 163 -2.73 6.83 -10.24
N GLN A 164 -1.94 7.82 -9.80
CA GLN A 164 -2.27 9.24 -10.02
C GLN A 164 -2.38 9.57 -11.51
N LYS A 165 -1.43 9.10 -12.34
CA LYS A 165 -1.46 9.30 -13.80
C LYS A 165 -2.72 8.70 -14.42
N LEU A 166 -3.05 7.45 -14.08
CA LEU A 166 -4.25 6.77 -14.57
C LEU A 166 -5.54 7.46 -14.11
N LYS A 167 -5.60 7.91 -12.86
CA LYS A 167 -6.76 8.67 -12.32
C LYS A 167 -6.94 10.00 -13.05
N SER A 168 -5.84 10.70 -13.38
CA SER A 168 -5.88 11.92 -14.18
C SER A 168 -6.41 11.65 -15.60
N GLN A 169 -5.91 10.60 -16.26
CA GLN A 169 -6.37 10.20 -17.60
C GLN A 169 -7.84 9.80 -17.61
N MET A 170 -8.30 9.02 -16.63
CA MET A 170 -9.71 8.64 -16.46
C MET A 170 -10.61 9.87 -16.28
N ASN A 171 -10.21 10.81 -15.42
CA ASN A 171 -10.97 12.05 -15.19
C ASN A 171 -11.02 12.93 -16.46
N GLN A 172 -9.91 13.04 -17.20
CA GLN A 172 -9.86 13.78 -18.46
C GLN A 172 -10.76 13.14 -19.52
N ALA A 173 -10.70 11.82 -19.72
CA ALA A 173 -11.55 11.10 -20.65
C ALA A 173 -13.05 11.26 -20.30
N ARG A 174 -13.40 11.14 -19.01
CA ARG A 174 -14.77 11.38 -18.53
C ARG A 174 -15.22 12.82 -18.79
N ALA A 175 -14.37 13.82 -18.57
CA ALA A 175 -14.70 15.22 -18.85
C ALA A 175 -14.91 15.48 -20.35
N THR A 176 -14.06 14.92 -21.22
CA THR A 176 -14.19 15.02 -22.67
C THR A 176 -15.49 14.41 -23.17
N GLU A 177 -15.84 13.18 -22.75
CA GLU A 177 -17.09 12.55 -23.18
C GLU A 177 -18.34 13.26 -22.61
N HIS A 178 -18.30 13.79 -21.39
CA HIS A 178 -19.38 14.66 -20.90
C HIS A 178 -19.54 15.90 -21.76
N SER A 179 -18.44 16.61 -22.08
CA SER A 179 -18.48 17.79 -22.95
C SER A 179 -19.01 17.45 -24.34
N ARG A 180 -18.63 16.30 -24.90
CA ARG A 180 -19.09 15.83 -26.20
C ARG A 180 -20.59 15.50 -26.19
N LEU A 181 -21.06 14.81 -25.14
CA LEU A 181 -22.48 14.51 -24.94
C LEU A 181 -23.30 15.79 -24.78
N THR A 182 -22.88 16.73 -23.93
CA THR A 182 -23.57 18.03 -23.77
C THR A 182 -23.64 18.79 -25.08
N THR A 183 -22.56 18.83 -25.85
CA THR A 183 -22.53 19.50 -27.17
C THR A 183 -23.52 18.86 -28.14
N LEU A 184 -23.52 17.52 -28.24
CA LEU A 184 -24.44 16.77 -29.09
C LEU A 184 -25.91 16.98 -28.68
N THR A 185 -26.21 16.95 -27.38
CA THR A 185 -27.56 17.19 -26.85
C THR A 185 -28.03 18.61 -27.15
N VAL A 186 -27.19 19.63 -27.01
CA VAL A 186 -27.54 21.02 -27.35
C VAL A 186 -27.79 21.18 -28.85
N GLN A 187 -26.89 20.66 -29.70
CA GLN A 187 -27.03 20.74 -31.16
C GLN A 187 -28.26 19.97 -31.67
N SER A 188 -28.51 18.77 -31.15
CA SER A 188 -29.69 17.97 -31.49
C SER A 188 -30.98 18.67 -31.07
N ASN A 189 -31.07 19.22 -29.85
CA ASN A 189 -32.24 19.97 -29.40
C ASN A 189 -32.46 21.27 -30.18
N ALA A 190 -31.39 21.94 -30.63
CA ALA A 190 -31.51 23.11 -31.51
C ALA A 190 -32.08 22.70 -32.88
N ALA A 191 -31.53 21.66 -33.51
CA ALA A 191 -32.05 21.14 -34.79
C ALA A 191 -33.51 20.66 -34.70
N LEU A 192 -33.88 19.99 -33.60
CA LEU A 192 -35.27 19.57 -33.35
C LEU A 192 -36.23 20.77 -33.23
N LYS A 193 -35.81 21.87 -32.60
CA LYS A 193 -36.61 23.10 -32.53
C LYS A 193 -36.79 23.74 -33.89
N GLU A 194 -35.72 23.87 -34.69
CA GLU A 194 -35.84 24.45 -36.04
C GLU A 194 -36.73 23.58 -36.95
N LEU A 195 -36.63 22.25 -36.85
CA LEU A 195 -37.53 21.34 -37.57
C LEU A 195 -38.99 21.48 -37.09
N SER A 196 -39.23 21.66 -35.78
CA SER A 196 -40.57 21.95 -35.25
C SER A 196 -41.13 23.26 -35.81
N ASN A 197 -40.32 24.33 -35.84
CA ASN A 197 -40.70 25.63 -36.40
C ASN A 197 -41.10 25.50 -37.88
N ILE A 198 -40.34 24.74 -38.67
CA ILE A 198 -40.62 24.48 -40.10
C ILE A 198 -41.92 23.68 -40.26
N ILE A 199 -42.18 22.69 -39.40
CA ILE A 199 -43.44 21.93 -39.40
C ILE A 199 -44.62 22.87 -39.07
N GLU A 200 -44.52 23.69 -38.04
CA GLU A 200 -45.57 24.66 -37.65
C GLU A 200 -45.88 25.66 -38.78
N GLN A 201 -44.86 26.17 -39.47
CA GLN A 201 -45.02 27.02 -40.65
C GLN A 201 -45.69 26.27 -41.81
N GLY A 202 -45.27 25.04 -42.10
CA GLY A 202 -45.87 24.19 -43.12
C GLY A 202 -47.35 23.91 -42.84
N GLU A 203 -47.68 23.56 -41.60
CA GLU A 203 -49.07 23.40 -41.16
C GLU A 203 -49.88 24.71 -41.28
N GLN A 204 -49.30 25.87 -40.95
CA GLN A 204 -49.98 27.14 -41.10
C GLN A 204 -50.29 27.44 -42.57
N ILE A 205 -49.36 27.17 -43.49
CA ILE A 205 -49.58 27.30 -44.93
C ILE A 205 -50.69 26.35 -45.40
N LEU A 206 -50.69 25.10 -44.94
CA LEU A 206 -51.74 24.12 -45.28
C LEU A 206 -53.12 24.53 -44.74
N ARG A 207 -53.20 25.01 -43.48
CA ARG A 207 -54.44 25.53 -42.88
C ARG A 207 -54.98 26.73 -43.66
N LEU A 208 -54.11 27.68 -44.05
CA LEU A 208 -54.49 28.82 -44.87
C LEU A 208 -54.95 28.39 -46.27
N ALA A 209 -54.26 27.44 -46.90
CA ALA A 209 -54.65 26.90 -48.20
C ALA A 209 -56.03 26.21 -48.14
N GLU A 210 -56.33 25.45 -47.09
CA GLU A 210 -57.64 24.83 -46.88
C GLU A 210 -58.74 25.89 -46.65
N MET A 211 -58.46 26.95 -45.89
CA MET A 211 -59.39 28.07 -45.69
C MET A 211 -59.66 28.83 -46.99
N CYS A 212 -58.63 29.14 -47.78
CA CYS A 212 -58.79 29.74 -49.10
C CYS A 212 -59.58 28.82 -50.06
N ARG A 213 -59.31 27.51 -50.06
CA ARG A 213 -60.01 26.52 -50.89
C ARG A 213 -61.53 26.46 -50.63
N LYS A 214 -62.00 26.88 -49.44
CA LYS A 214 -63.44 26.98 -49.14
C LYS A 214 -64.13 28.16 -49.85
N LEU A 215 -63.37 29.18 -50.27
CA LEU A 215 -63.86 30.37 -50.96
C LEU A 215 -63.76 30.29 -52.50
N GLU A 216 -63.06 29.27 -53.01
CA GLU A 216 -62.89 29.02 -54.44
C GLU A 216 -64.17 28.43 -55.07
N THR A 217 -64.39 28.73 -56.34
CA THR A 217 -65.48 28.14 -57.13
C THR A 217 -65.20 26.65 -57.43
N GLU A 218 -66.24 25.87 -57.77
CA GLU A 218 -66.05 24.45 -58.13
C GLU A 218 -65.20 24.29 -59.40
N GLU A 219 -65.32 25.21 -60.37
CA GLU A 219 -64.47 25.23 -61.57
C GLU A 219 -62.98 25.37 -61.20
N GLU A 220 -62.65 26.27 -60.28
CA GLU A 220 -61.27 26.49 -59.82
C GLU A 220 -60.72 25.39 -58.92
N LYS A 221 -61.59 24.59 -58.30
CA LYS A 221 -61.20 23.40 -57.52
C LYS A 221 -60.88 22.19 -58.41
N VAL A 222 -61.57 22.07 -59.55
CA VAL A 222 -61.43 20.99 -60.54
C VAL A 222 -60.34 21.30 -61.57
N LEU A 223 -60.24 22.56 -62.02
CA LEU A 223 -59.21 23.06 -62.94
C LEU A 223 -58.46 24.25 -62.31
N PRO A 224 -57.56 24.04 -61.33
CA PRO A 224 -56.82 25.12 -60.67
C PRO A 224 -55.85 25.88 -61.59
N PHE A 225 -55.46 25.25 -62.70
CA PHE A 225 -54.47 25.76 -63.65
C PHE A 225 -55.10 25.86 -65.04
N TYR A 226 -55.27 27.09 -65.52
CA TYR A 226 -55.87 27.36 -66.81
C TYR A 226 -54.83 27.15 -67.94
N PRO A 227 -55.25 26.64 -69.11
CA PRO A 227 -54.36 26.54 -70.27
C PRO A 227 -53.85 27.93 -70.64
N SER A 228 -52.55 28.06 -70.90
CA SER A 228 -51.94 29.34 -71.26
C SER A 228 -52.58 29.88 -72.54
N SER A 229 -53.11 31.10 -72.49
CA SER A 229 -53.69 31.80 -73.65
C SER A 229 -52.63 32.23 -74.67
N LEU A 230 -51.34 32.09 -74.36
CA LEU A 230 -50.23 32.29 -75.28
C LEU A 230 -50.21 31.19 -76.35
N SER A 231 -49.98 31.60 -77.59
CA SER A 231 -49.67 30.71 -78.72
C SER A 231 -48.31 30.01 -78.54
N GLU A 232 -48.06 28.95 -79.31
CA GLU A 232 -46.80 28.17 -79.23
C GLU A 232 -45.56 29.06 -79.37
N ALA A 233 -45.58 30.01 -80.32
CA ALA A 233 -44.48 30.95 -80.56
C ALA A 233 -44.22 31.90 -79.38
N GLU A 234 -45.29 32.42 -78.75
CA GLU A 234 -45.20 33.30 -77.57
C GLU A 234 -44.72 32.53 -76.32
N ARG A 235 -45.04 31.23 -76.22
CA ARG A 235 -44.50 30.35 -75.15
C ARG A 235 -43.01 30.11 -75.35
N GLU A 236 -42.58 29.75 -76.55
CA GLU A 236 -41.16 29.59 -76.87
C GLU A 236 -40.35 30.88 -76.66
N GLU A 237 -40.95 32.05 -76.89
CA GLU A 237 -40.33 33.35 -76.60
C GLU A 237 -40.25 33.62 -75.09
N ALA A 238 -41.33 33.37 -74.33
CA ALA A 238 -41.34 33.52 -72.87
C ALA A 238 -40.37 32.55 -72.17
N GLU A 239 -40.25 31.31 -72.66
CA GLU A 239 -39.27 30.34 -72.14
C GLU A 239 -37.83 30.77 -72.44
N ARG A 240 -37.55 31.29 -73.65
CA ARG A 240 -36.24 31.86 -73.99
C ARG A 240 -35.88 33.07 -73.13
N ALA A 241 -36.84 33.97 -72.88
CA ALA A 241 -36.65 35.11 -71.98
C ALA A 241 -36.43 34.70 -70.52
N SER A 242 -37.10 33.64 -70.05
CA SER A 242 -36.91 33.06 -68.71
C SER A 242 -35.52 32.43 -68.51
N MET A 243 -34.91 31.94 -69.59
CA MET A 243 -33.52 31.44 -69.60
C MET A 243 -32.47 32.55 -69.65
N GLU A 244 -32.85 33.80 -69.98
CA GLU A 244 -31.94 34.94 -69.95
C GLU A 244 -31.68 35.39 -68.51
N LYS A 245 -30.41 35.62 -68.16
CA LYS A 245 -30.02 35.86 -66.78
C LYS A 245 -30.46 37.27 -66.33
N PRO A 246 -31.38 37.42 -65.35
CA PRO A 246 -31.98 38.73 -65.11
C PRO A 246 -31.00 39.77 -64.58
N SER A 247 -31.05 40.98 -65.14
CA SER A 247 -30.22 42.11 -64.74
C SER A 247 -30.73 42.84 -63.49
N GLU A 248 -32.04 42.78 -63.23
CA GLU A 248 -32.68 43.46 -62.10
C GLU A 248 -32.73 42.61 -60.82
N GLN A 249 -32.54 43.25 -59.66
CA GLN A 249 -32.50 42.59 -58.35
C GLN A 249 -33.82 41.86 -58.01
N LEU A 250 -34.97 42.43 -58.38
CA LEU A 250 -36.28 41.81 -58.17
C LEU A 250 -36.43 40.53 -59.01
N ALA A 251 -36.01 40.57 -60.28
CA ALA A 251 -36.08 39.42 -61.16
C ALA A 251 -35.10 38.30 -60.74
N GLN A 252 -33.95 38.64 -60.16
CA GLN A 252 -33.05 37.67 -59.53
C GLN A 252 -33.68 36.99 -58.32
N LEU A 253 -34.36 37.73 -57.44
CA LEU A 253 -35.13 37.14 -56.32
C LEU A 253 -36.30 36.27 -56.80
N MET A 254 -36.98 36.66 -57.88
CA MET A 254 -38.10 35.88 -58.43
C MET A 254 -37.65 34.56 -59.08
N LEU A 255 -36.36 34.42 -59.45
CA LEU A 255 -35.81 33.16 -59.97
C LEU A 255 -35.95 32.01 -58.96
N ASP A 256 -35.71 32.30 -57.67
CA ASP A 256 -35.84 31.34 -56.56
C ASP A 256 -37.31 30.92 -56.31
N TYR A 257 -38.28 31.69 -56.81
CA TYR A 257 -39.73 31.44 -56.71
C TYR A 257 -40.39 31.03 -58.03
N THR A 258 -39.62 30.64 -59.04
CA THR A 258 -40.13 30.13 -60.34
C THR A 258 -41.10 28.95 -60.18
N THR A 259 -40.92 28.12 -59.15
CA THR A 259 -41.83 27.03 -58.77
C THR A 259 -43.23 27.50 -58.35
N LEU A 260 -43.39 28.78 -58.03
CA LEU A 260 -44.64 29.41 -57.60
C LEU A 260 -45.41 30.10 -58.76
N ASP A 261 -44.95 30.01 -60.01
CA ASP A 261 -45.60 30.61 -61.19
C ASP A 261 -47.10 30.23 -61.31
N GLN A 262 -47.44 28.96 -61.08
CA GLN A 262 -48.83 28.49 -61.12
C GLN A 262 -49.72 29.14 -60.03
N PHE A 263 -49.16 29.41 -58.85
CA PHE A 263 -49.86 30.14 -57.79
C PHE A 263 -50.11 31.59 -58.20
N TRP A 264 -49.12 32.26 -58.79
CA TRP A 264 -49.26 33.64 -59.27
C TRP A 264 -50.27 33.77 -60.42
N LYS A 265 -50.29 32.81 -61.35
CA LYS A 265 -51.33 32.73 -62.41
C LYS A 265 -52.73 32.64 -61.81
N ARG A 266 -52.93 31.81 -60.79
CA ARG A 266 -54.20 31.65 -60.07
C ARG A 266 -54.60 32.90 -59.29
N TYR A 267 -53.66 33.52 -58.57
CA TYR A 267 -53.86 34.79 -57.87
C TYR A 267 -54.27 35.93 -58.82
N ASN A 268 -53.56 36.07 -59.94
CA ASN A 268 -53.82 37.11 -60.93
C ASN A 268 -55.20 36.93 -61.61
N LYS A 269 -55.63 35.69 -61.87
CA LYS A 269 -57.00 35.40 -62.35
C LYS A 269 -58.05 35.95 -61.37
N VAL A 270 -58.00 35.53 -60.10
CA VAL A 270 -58.98 35.94 -59.08
C VAL A 270 -58.95 37.46 -58.87
N LEU A 271 -57.78 38.10 -59.00
CA LEU A 271 -57.64 39.55 -58.94
C LEU A 271 -58.35 40.26 -60.11
N LEU A 272 -58.23 39.74 -61.35
CA LEU A 272 -58.94 40.25 -62.53
C LEU A 272 -60.46 40.05 -62.40
N GLU A 273 -60.92 38.88 -61.94
CA GLU A 273 -62.34 38.60 -61.71
C GLU A 273 -62.92 39.52 -60.64
N ARG A 274 -62.20 39.76 -59.54
CA ARG A 274 -62.59 40.74 -58.52
C ARG A 274 -62.74 42.16 -59.09
N TRP A 275 -61.86 42.58 -60.00
CA TRP A 275 -61.98 43.88 -60.67
C TRP A 275 -63.15 43.93 -61.65
N ALA A 276 -63.45 42.83 -62.35
CA ALA A 276 -64.62 42.73 -63.21
C ALA A 276 -65.93 42.82 -62.41
N LEU A 277 -66.04 42.07 -61.31
CA LEU A 277 -67.19 42.08 -60.39
C LEU A 277 -67.39 43.45 -59.73
N GLU A 278 -66.32 44.12 -59.29
CA GLU A 278 -66.44 45.47 -58.72
C GLU A 278 -66.92 46.47 -59.78
N ARG A 279 -66.42 46.38 -61.03
CA ARG A 279 -66.91 47.19 -62.14
C ARG A 279 -68.39 46.94 -62.41
N GLU A 280 -68.82 45.68 -62.52
CA GLU A 280 -70.23 45.32 -62.75
C GLU A 280 -71.13 45.85 -61.63
N LYS A 281 -70.73 45.65 -60.37
CA LYS A 281 -71.40 46.21 -59.19
C LYS A 281 -71.53 47.74 -59.26
N THR A 282 -70.51 48.47 -59.71
CA THR A 282 -70.64 49.93 -59.90
C THR A 282 -71.65 50.30 -60.98
N VAL A 283 -71.70 49.57 -62.10
CA VAL A 283 -72.67 49.79 -63.19
C VAL A 283 -74.09 49.47 -62.73
N LEU A 284 -74.31 48.30 -62.12
CA LEU A 284 -75.60 47.90 -61.56
C LEU A 284 -76.08 48.86 -60.46
N SER A 285 -75.17 49.40 -59.64
CA SER A 285 -75.50 50.42 -58.63
C SER A 285 -75.95 51.73 -59.28
N GLN A 286 -75.25 52.22 -60.31
CA GLN A 286 -75.65 53.40 -61.08
C GLN A 286 -77.01 53.19 -61.79
N ASP A 287 -77.23 52.03 -62.38
CA ASP A 287 -78.49 51.72 -63.06
C ASP A 287 -79.65 51.53 -62.07
N ASN A 288 -79.41 50.93 -60.91
CA ASN A 288 -80.39 50.90 -59.82
C ASN A 288 -80.75 52.33 -59.34
N GLN A 289 -79.76 53.21 -59.24
CA GLN A 289 -79.99 54.63 -58.91
C GLN A 289 -80.81 55.35 -59.99
N LYS A 290 -80.49 55.15 -61.29
CA LYS A 290 -81.29 55.69 -62.41
C LYS A 290 -82.73 55.16 -62.40
N LEU A 291 -82.92 53.86 -62.16
CA LEU A 291 -84.25 53.25 -62.08
C LEU A 291 -85.05 53.77 -60.89
N ARG A 292 -84.42 54.01 -59.73
CA ARG A 292 -85.07 54.68 -58.58
C ARG A 292 -85.48 56.12 -58.90
N ILE A 293 -84.66 56.87 -59.65
CA ILE A 293 -84.98 58.23 -60.10
C ILE A 293 -86.15 58.20 -61.09
N LEU A 294 -86.13 57.30 -62.08
CA LEU A 294 -87.22 57.13 -63.05
C LEU A 294 -88.52 56.67 -62.38
N LEU A 295 -88.44 55.78 -61.39
CA LEU A 295 -89.60 55.34 -60.61
C LEU A 295 -90.16 56.49 -59.76
N LYS A 296 -89.30 57.30 -59.11
CA LYS A 296 -89.75 58.53 -58.44
C LYS A 296 -90.46 59.44 -59.44
N GLN A 297 -89.85 59.73 -60.59
CA GLN A 297 -90.45 60.58 -61.64
C GLN A 297 -91.80 60.04 -62.17
N TYR A 298 -91.96 58.71 -62.28
CA TYR A 298 -93.23 58.10 -62.69
C TYR A 298 -94.31 58.20 -61.61
N LEU A 299 -93.96 57.97 -60.35
CA LEU A 299 -94.87 58.15 -59.21
C LEU A 299 -95.28 59.62 -59.05
N ASP A 300 -94.31 60.53 -59.18
CA ASP A 300 -94.50 61.99 -59.21
C ASP A 300 -95.35 62.45 -60.41
N GLY A 301 -95.33 61.72 -61.53
CA GLY A 301 -96.18 61.98 -62.70
C GLY A 301 -97.63 61.53 -62.57
N ILE A 302 -97.94 60.67 -61.59
CA ILE A 302 -99.29 60.09 -61.36
C ILE A 302 -99.91 60.59 -60.06
N SER A 303 -99.09 60.89 -59.05
CA SER A 303 -99.49 61.44 -57.77
C SER A 303 -99.40 62.96 -57.76
N VAL A 304 -100.44 63.65 -57.29
CA VAL A 304 -100.39 65.10 -57.07
C VAL A 304 -99.83 65.36 -55.67
N SER A 305 -98.52 65.58 -55.58
CA SER A 305 -97.83 65.97 -54.36
C SER A 305 -97.35 67.43 -54.42
N ASP A 306 -97.10 68.04 -53.26
CA ASP A 306 -96.65 69.43 -53.16
C ASP A 306 -95.23 69.62 -53.76
N GLU A 307 -94.37 68.63 -53.57
CA GLU A 307 -93.03 68.59 -54.18
C GLU A 307 -93.12 68.59 -55.72
N VAL A 308 -94.10 67.86 -56.30
CA VAL A 308 -94.39 67.90 -57.73
C VAL A 308 -94.85 69.30 -58.11
N LEU A 309 -95.94 69.83 -57.53
CA LEU A 309 -96.52 71.13 -57.89
C LEU A 309 -95.52 72.31 -57.85
N SER A 310 -94.49 72.23 -57.00
CA SER A 310 -93.39 73.21 -56.93
C SER A 310 -92.40 73.18 -58.10
N GLN A 311 -92.33 72.07 -58.85
CA GLN A 311 -91.42 71.86 -59.97
C GLN A 311 -92.10 72.13 -61.33
N HIS A 312 -91.35 72.05 -62.43
CA HIS A 312 -91.93 72.21 -63.77
C HIS A 312 -92.70 70.94 -64.14
N ASN A 313 -94.02 71.03 -64.39
CA ASN A 313 -94.89 69.88 -64.63
C ASN A 313 -95.75 70.03 -65.89
N SER A 314 -96.30 68.92 -66.37
CA SER A 314 -97.37 68.90 -67.39
C SER A 314 -98.74 69.37 -66.87
N LEU A 315 -98.94 69.40 -65.54
CA LEU A 315 -100.22 69.77 -64.91
C LEU A 315 -100.47 71.29 -64.87
N LEU A 316 -99.42 72.11 -64.90
CA LEU A 316 -99.48 73.58 -64.83
C LEU A 316 -98.49 74.18 -65.83
N ILE A 317 -98.96 74.47 -67.05
CA ILE A 317 -98.14 75.05 -68.12
C ILE A 317 -98.19 76.58 -68.03
N LEU A 318 -97.12 77.18 -67.49
CA LEU A 318 -96.92 78.63 -67.48
C LEU A 318 -95.86 79.02 -68.54
N ASN A 319 -96.14 80.04 -69.33
CA ASN A 319 -95.23 80.63 -70.34
C ASN A 319 -94.58 79.61 -71.31
N ASN A 320 -95.37 78.69 -71.89
CA ASN A 320 -94.92 77.67 -72.86
C ASN A 320 -93.78 76.74 -72.40
N ARG A 321 -93.45 76.71 -71.09
CA ARG A 321 -92.44 75.81 -70.54
C ARG A 321 -93.11 74.57 -69.95
N SER A 322 -93.21 73.53 -70.77
CA SER A 322 -93.60 72.18 -70.34
C SER A 322 -92.44 71.20 -70.54
N ASN A 323 -92.42 70.10 -69.78
CA ASN A 323 -91.41 69.04 -69.95
C ASN A 323 -91.61 68.18 -71.22
N LEU A 324 -92.55 68.56 -72.11
CA LEU A 324 -92.80 67.90 -73.39
C LEU A 324 -91.76 68.29 -74.43
N SER A 325 -90.48 67.98 -74.18
CA SER A 325 -89.49 67.94 -75.24
C SER A 325 -89.74 66.70 -76.11
N GLN A 326 -90.69 66.81 -77.04
CA GLN A 326 -90.91 65.83 -78.10
C GLN A 326 -89.71 65.84 -79.05
N LYS A 327 -88.60 65.24 -78.62
CA LYS A 327 -87.48 64.90 -79.50
C LYS A 327 -87.97 63.86 -80.49
N VAL A 328 -88.40 64.34 -81.65
CA VAL A 328 -88.50 63.52 -82.85
C VAL A 328 -87.13 62.89 -83.05
N ALA A 329 -87.03 61.58 -82.83
CA ALA A 329 -85.80 60.85 -83.10
C ALA A 329 -85.53 60.93 -84.61
N PRO A 330 -84.30 61.24 -85.05
CA PRO A 330 -83.95 61.03 -86.45
C PRO A 330 -84.13 59.54 -86.75
N GLN A 331 -85.02 59.23 -87.70
CA GLN A 331 -85.21 57.86 -88.16
C GLN A 331 -83.96 57.40 -88.92
N VAL A 332 -83.03 56.77 -88.21
CA VAL A 332 -81.93 56.03 -88.82
C VAL A 332 -82.52 54.72 -89.39
N PRO A 333 -82.39 54.43 -90.69
CA PRO A 333 -82.87 53.18 -91.27
C PRO A 333 -82.22 51.96 -90.61
N VAL A 334 -83.03 50.97 -90.24
CA VAL A 334 -82.60 49.76 -89.51
C VAL A 334 -81.99 48.73 -90.47
N THR A 335 -80.96 49.14 -91.23
CA THR A 335 -80.25 48.30 -92.20
C THR A 335 -78.72 48.27 -92.00
N ASP A 336 -78.18 49.05 -91.05
CA ASP A 336 -76.74 49.06 -90.76
C ASP A 336 -76.35 48.00 -89.70
N LYS A 337 -75.46 47.07 -90.08
CA LYS A 337 -75.07 45.90 -89.28
C LYS A 337 -74.22 46.24 -88.04
N ARG A 338 -73.85 47.52 -87.85
CA ARG A 338 -72.95 47.97 -86.76
C ARG A 338 -73.66 48.35 -85.46
N VAL A 339 -74.99 48.35 -85.42
CA VAL A 339 -75.79 48.75 -84.24
C VAL A 339 -76.74 47.62 -83.78
N GLN A 340 -76.37 46.35 -84.01
CA GLN A 340 -77.08 45.24 -83.39
C GLN A 340 -76.70 45.13 -81.91
N ARG A 341 -77.69 45.32 -81.02
CA ARG A 341 -77.58 44.89 -79.63
C ARG A 341 -77.55 43.35 -79.59
N PRO A 342 -76.73 42.72 -78.73
CA PRO A 342 -76.78 41.27 -78.54
C PRO A 342 -78.16 40.86 -78.01
N VAL A 343 -78.93 40.16 -78.83
CA VAL A 343 -80.24 39.63 -78.45
C VAL A 343 -80.00 38.50 -77.44
N HIS A 344 -80.29 38.78 -76.18
CA HIS A 344 -80.33 37.76 -75.15
C HIS A 344 -81.64 37.00 -75.33
N ASN A 345 -81.56 35.72 -75.70
CA ASN A 345 -82.72 34.84 -75.74
C ASN A 345 -83.21 34.59 -74.31
N ILE A 346 -84.13 35.44 -73.85
CA ILE A 346 -84.91 35.19 -72.64
C ILE A 346 -85.88 34.05 -72.97
N ILE A 347 -85.46 32.81 -72.73
CA ILE A 347 -86.36 31.66 -72.73
C ILE A 347 -87.12 31.71 -71.41
N GLU A 348 -88.38 32.14 -71.45
CA GLU A 348 -89.26 32.08 -70.30
C GLU A 348 -89.41 30.63 -69.83
N ALA A 349 -89.25 30.39 -68.53
CA ALA A 349 -89.20 29.06 -67.92
C ALA A 349 -90.52 28.25 -68.02
N ALA A 350 -91.55 28.77 -68.68
CA ALA A 350 -92.86 28.15 -68.86
C ALA A 350 -92.91 27.08 -69.97
N HIS A 351 -91.93 27.02 -70.88
CA HIS A 351 -92.00 26.18 -72.09
C HIS A 351 -91.02 24.98 -72.17
N VAL A 352 -90.32 24.65 -71.08
CA VAL A 352 -89.38 23.50 -71.06
C VAL A 352 -90.03 22.17 -70.62
N VAL A 353 -91.24 22.20 -70.02
CA VAL A 353 -91.87 21.01 -69.42
C VAL A 353 -92.55 20.08 -70.43
N SER A 354 -92.77 20.50 -71.69
CA SER A 354 -93.44 19.68 -72.72
C SER A 354 -92.52 18.78 -73.56
N ARG A 355 -91.28 18.50 -73.11
CA ARG A 355 -90.36 17.51 -73.72
C ARG A 355 -89.53 16.71 -72.71
N THR A 356 -90.17 16.19 -71.66
CA THR A 356 -89.65 15.03 -70.88
C THR A 356 -90.81 14.12 -70.43
N LEU A 357 -91.27 13.29 -71.36
CA LEU A 357 -91.86 11.96 -71.13
C LEU A 357 -91.31 11.02 -72.21
#